data_AF-A0A1J5RF86-F1
#
_entry.id   AF-A0A1J5RF86-F1
#
_cell.length_a   1.000
_cell.length_b   1.000
_cell.length_c   1.000
_cell.angle_alpha   90.00
_cell.angle_beta   90.00
_cell.angle_gamma   90.00
#
_symmetry.space_group_name_H-M   'P 1'
#
loop_
_entity.id
_entity.type
_entity.pdbx_description
1 polymer ?
#
loop_
_entity_poly.entity_id
_entity_poly.type
_entity_poly.pdbx_seq_one_letter_code
_entity_poly.pdbx_strand_id
1 'polypeptide(L)' 'MSALPQSEMPVVELKAADLPAYCPNPSMTAWNSHPRVFIDVSHGEAACPYCGTRYRLADGEVAHGH' A
#
# COMPACT_ATOMS: atom_id res chain seq x y z
N MET A 1 -5.19 26.63 -21.18
CA MET A 1 -4.50 25.39 -20.76
C MET A 1 -5.23 24.86 -19.53
N SER A 2 -6.28 24.06 -19.71
CA SER A 2 -7.07 23.52 -18.58
C SER A 2 -6.34 22.33 -17.98
N ALA A 3 -5.83 22.49 -16.75
CA ALA A 3 -5.34 21.38 -15.95
C ALA A 3 -6.55 20.56 -15.46
N LEU A 4 -6.77 19.39 -16.05
CA LEU A 4 -7.72 18.41 -15.54
C LEU A 4 -7.19 17.90 -14.17
N PRO A 5 -8.03 17.78 -13.14
CA PRO A 5 -7.61 17.22 -11.86
C PRO A 5 -7.19 15.77 -12.10
N GLN A 6 -5.90 15.51 -11.88
CA GLN A 6 -5.28 14.21 -12.11
C GLN A 6 -5.84 13.26 -11.05
N SER A 7 -6.75 12.37 -11.47
CA SER A 7 -7.39 11.36 -10.62
C SER A 7 -6.31 10.60 -9.84
N GLU A 8 -6.19 10.91 -8.55
CA GLU A 8 -5.21 10.32 -7.65
C GLU A 8 -5.46 8.82 -7.61
N MET A 9 -4.47 8.02 -8.01
CA MET A 9 -4.55 6.57 -7.93
C MET A 9 -4.84 6.18 -6.47
N PRO A 10 -5.73 5.21 -6.21
CA PRO A 10 -6.07 4.82 -4.85
C PRO A 10 -4.82 4.30 -4.12
N VAL A 11 -4.33 5.10 -3.16
CA VAL A 11 -3.26 4.71 -2.25
C VAL A 11 -3.89 4.03 -1.05
N VAL A 12 -3.37 2.86 -0.70
CA VAL A 12 -3.82 2.10 0.46
C VAL A 12 -3.10 2.65 1.68
N GLU A 13 -3.83 3.37 2.52
CA GLU A 13 -3.31 3.85 3.79
C GLU A 13 -3.29 2.72 4.81
N LEU A 14 -2.11 2.48 5.37
CA LEU A 14 -1.86 1.45 6.37
C LEU A 14 -1.60 2.10 7.73
N LYS A 15 -2.16 1.52 8.79
CA LYS A 15 -1.86 1.89 10.17
C LYS A 15 -0.76 0.99 10.73
N ALA A 16 -0.16 1.34 11.87
CA ALA A 16 0.80 0.43 12.51
C ALA A 16 0.18 -0.91 12.92
N ALA A 17 -1.13 -0.93 13.19
CA ALA A 17 -1.88 -2.16 13.45
C ALA A 17 -2.01 -3.08 12.22
N ASP A 18 -1.85 -2.54 11.00
CA ASP A 18 -1.90 -3.29 9.75
C ASP A 18 -0.51 -3.83 9.34
N LEU A 19 0.51 -3.62 10.18
CA LEU A 19 1.85 -4.12 9.96
C LEU A 19 2.01 -5.56 10.51
N PRO A 20 2.79 -6.41 9.82
CA PRO A 20 3.51 -6.14 8.58
C PRO A 20 2.57 -5.98 7.39
N ALA A 21 2.84 -5.00 6.53
CA ALA A 21 2.02 -4.77 5.35
C ALA A 21 2.22 -5.90 4.33
N TYR A 22 1.13 -6.50 3.86
CA TYR A 22 1.20 -7.53 2.81
C TYR A 22 0.09 -7.37 1.79
N CYS A 23 0.40 -7.72 0.55
CA CYS A 23 -0.54 -7.77 -0.55
C CYS A 23 -0.65 -9.22 -1.05
N PRO A 24 -1.87 -9.80 -1.22
CA PRO A 24 -3.18 -9.22 -0.94
C PRO A 24 -3.50 -9.17 0.56
N ASN A 25 -4.06 -8.04 1.03
CA ASN A 25 -4.47 -7.84 2.43
C ASN A 25 -5.87 -8.46 2.68
N PRO A 26 -6.26 -8.73 3.94
CA PRO A 26 -7.53 -9.40 4.25
C PRO A 26 -8.77 -8.53 4.01
N SER A 27 -8.61 -7.21 3.90
CA SER A 27 -9.68 -6.27 3.54
C SER A 27 -9.88 -6.12 2.03
N MET A 28 -8.94 -6.60 1.22
CA MET A 28 -9.05 -6.62 -0.24
C MET A 28 -9.74 -7.90 -0.68
N THR A 29 -10.60 -7.79 -1.69
CA THR A 29 -11.11 -8.95 -2.42
C THR A 29 -9.92 -9.64 -3.08
N ALA A 30 -9.33 -10.61 -2.38
CA ALA A 30 -8.19 -11.39 -2.86
C ALA A 30 -8.64 -12.27 -4.04
N TRP A 31 -8.71 -11.69 -5.23
CA TRP A 31 -8.71 -12.45 -6.45
C TRP A 31 -7.26 -12.90 -6.71
N ASN A 32 -7.08 -14.20 -6.96
CA ASN A 32 -5.83 -14.97 -7.01
C ASN A 32 -4.79 -14.51 -8.08
N SER A 33 -4.52 -13.22 -8.24
CA SER A 33 -3.68 -12.68 -9.30
C SER A 33 -2.17 -12.68 -8.98
N HIS A 34 -1.75 -12.85 -7.71
CA HIS A 34 -0.35 -13.07 -7.33
C HIS A 34 -0.18 -13.68 -5.93
N PRO A 35 0.99 -14.27 -5.60
CA PRO A 35 1.32 -14.72 -4.24
C PRO A 35 1.35 -13.58 -3.21
N ARG A 36 1.16 -13.93 -1.93
CA ARG A 36 1.31 -12.97 -0.83
C ARG A 36 2.75 -12.46 -0.77
N VAL A 37 2.91 -11.13 -0.83
CA VAL A 37 4.20 -10.45 -0.63
C VAL A 37 4.10 -9.39 0.44
N PHE A 38 5.20 -9.17 1.13
CA PHE A 38 5.33 -8.11 2.12
C PHE A 38 5.79 -6.82 1.45
N ILE A 39 5.17 -5.71 1.82
CA ILE A 39 5.46 -4.38 1.30
C ILE A 39 6.19 -3.60 2.39
N ASP A 40 7.40 -3.13 2.11
CA ASP A 40 8.14 -2.30 3.05
C ASP A 40 7.73 -0.83 2.92
N VAL A 41 6.89 -0.35 3.84
CA VAL A 41 6.44 1.06 3.90
C VAL A 41 7.21 1.88 4.92
N SER A 42 8.36 1.39 5.42
CA SER A 42 9.20 2.07 6.42
C SER A 42 9.71 3.44 5.95
N HIS A 43 9.92 3.59 4.65
CA HIS A 43 10.37 4.84 4.03
C HIS A 43 9.23 5.80 3.64
N GLY A 44 7.97 5.48 3.96
CA GLY A 44 6.80 6.32 3.73
C GLY A 44 5.76 5.70 2.78
N GLU A 45 6.14 5.41 1.54
CA GLU A 45 5.29 4.72 0.56
C GLU A 45 6.06 3.61 -0.18
N ALA A 46 5.36 2.55 -0.54
CA ALA A 46 5.88 1.49 -1.40
C ALA A 46 4.79 0.89 -2.26
N ALA A 47 5.17 0.43 -3.45
CA ALA A 47 4.25 -0.20 -4.39
C ALA A 47 4.45 -1.72 -4.42
N CYS A 48 3.35 -2.45 -4.56
CA CYS A 48 3.42 -3.89 -4.80
C CYS A 48 4.01 -4.17 -6.20
N PRO A 49 5.04 -5.03 -6.32
CA PRO A 49 5.67 -5.34 -7.60
C PRO A 49 4.77 -6.14 -8.55
N TYR A 50 3.65 -6.70 -8.05
CA TYR A 50 2.73 -7.51 -8.85
C TYR A 50 1.51 -6.71 -9.32
N CYS A 51 0.76 -6.11 -8.38
CA CYS A 51 -0.48 -5.41 -8.69
C CYS A 51 -0.28 -3.90 -8.90
N GLY A 52 0.89 -3.34 -8.57
CA GLY A 52 1.14 -1.90 -8.67
C GLY A 52 0.40 -1.05 -7.63
N THR A 53 -0.36 -1.68 -6.72
CA THR A 53 -1.03 -0.98 -5.63
C THR A 53 0.00 -0.26 -4.76
N ARG A 54 -0.20 1.04 -4.56
CA ARG A 54 0.62 1.84 -3.66
C ARG A 54 0.09 1.72 -2.25
N TYR A 55 0.99 1.45 -1.32
CA TYR A 55 0.75 1.42 0.09
C TYR A 55 1.51 2.58 0.72
N ARG A 56 0.83 3.34 1.57
CA ARG A 56 1.43 4.44 2.31
C ARG A 56 1.11 4.25 3.78
N LEU A 57 2.09 4.50 4.64
CA LEU A 57 1.86 4.49 6.08
C LEU A 57 1.15 5.79 6.50
N ALA A 58 0.15 5.70 7.37
CA ALA A 58 -0.56 6.87 7.88
C ALA A 58 0.40 7.80 8.67
N ASP A 59 0.18 9.11 8.56
CA ASP A 59 1.02 10.12 9.23
C ASP A 59 1.09 9.89 10.75
N GLY A 60 2.31 9.66 11.26
CA GLY A 60 2.59 9.42 12.68
C GLY A 60 2.75 7.96 13.08
N GLU A 61 2.48 7.02 12.17
CA GLU A 61 2.79 5.60 12.38
C GLU A 61 4.22 5.32 11.91
N VAL A 62 4.93 4.39 12.58
CA VAL A 62 6.32 4.02 12.22
C VAL A 62 6.32 2.55 11.83
N ALA A 63 6.65 2.24 10.58
CA ALA A 63 6.78 0.84 10.20
C ALA A 63 8.04 0.25 10.82
N HIS A 64 7.85 -0.59 11.84
CA HIS A 64 8.94 -1.40 12.39
C HIS A 64 9.22 -2.54 11.40
N GLY A 65 9.95 -2.22 10.34
CA GLY A 65 10.63 -3.21 9.50
C GLY A 65 11.84 -3.76 10.26
N HIS A 66 11.95 -5.07 10.34
CA HIS A 66 12.96 -5.80 11.12
C HIS A 66 14.19 -6.16 10.28
#